data_AF-A0A932Z2M6-F1
#
_entry.id   AF-A0A932Z2M6-F1
#
_cell.length_a   1.000
_cell.length_b   1.000
_cell.length_c   1.000
_cell.angle_alpha   90.00
_cell.angle_beta   90.00
_cell.angle_gamma   90.00
#
_symmetry.space_group_name_H-M   'P 1'
#
loop_
_entity.id
_entity.type
_entity.pdbx_description
1 polymer ?
#
loop_
_entity_poly.entity_id
_entity_poly.type
_entity_poly.pdbx_seq_one_letter_code
_entity_poly.pdbx_strand_id
1 'polypeptide(L)'
;MHCPYCGHYDSRVIDSRDVDDGIRRRRECTQCGLRFTTYERIQTTALWVIKRDGRREEFNKEKLLSGLRLACAKRPLPAGAIDRVVEEIEGELQRLGRAEVPSATIGEMVMQRLKALDRVAYIRFASVYRDFADVELFTKAVEALGREPAARPSENQPSLFPLDNGLTRPAGTARRRRKQVG
;
A
#
# COMPACT_ATOMS: atom_id res chain seq x y z
N MET A 1 40.50 11.83 1.20
CA MET A 1 40.38 10.46 1.77
C MET A 1 41.70 10.17 2.45
N HIS A 2 41.71 9.94 3.77
CA HIS A 2 42.94 9.82 4.55
C HIS A 2 43.69 8.51 4.25
N CYS A 3 44.98 8.60 3.94
CA CYS A 3 45.85 7.44 3.73
C CYS A 3 46.02 6.68 5.05
N PRO A 4 45.76 5.36 5.11
CA PRO A 4 45.86 4.59 6.35
C PRO A 4 47.30 4.41 6.84
N TYR A 5 48.30 4.69 6.01
CA TYR A 5 49.71 4.47 6.33
C TYR A 5 50.43 5.73 6.82
N CYS A 6 50.19 6.88 6.18
CA CYS A 6 50.91 8.13 6.47
C CYS A 6 49.99 9.31 6.82
N GLY A 7 48.67 9.12 6.71
CA GLY A 7 47.67 10.13 7.04
C GLY A 7 47.48 11.29 6.07
N HIS A 8 48.12 11.24 4.90
CA HIS A 8 47.89 12.24 3.87
C HIS A 8 46.45 12.22 3.33
N TYR A 9 45.88 13.38 2.98
CA TYR A 9 44.48 13.50 2.53
C TYR A 9 44.27 13.20 1.04
N ASP A 10 45.32 13.29 0.23
CA ASP A 10 45.25 13.08 -1.20
C ASP A 10 45.61 11.65 -1.61
N SER A 11 44.82 11.13 -2.55
CA SER A 11 44.97 9.80 -3.12
C SER A 11 44.42 9.78 -4.54
N ARG A 12 45.04 8.99 -5.42
CA ARG A 12 44.61 8.77 -6.80
C ARG A 12 43.85 7.44 -6.91
N VAL A 13 42.73 7.42 -7.63
CA VAL A 13 41.99 6.19 -7.96
C VAL A 13 42.71 5.47 -9.11
N ILE A 14 43.03 4.19 -8.93
CA ILE A 14 43.74 3.34 -9.90
C ILE A 14 42.81 2.35 -10.56
N ASP A 15 41.89 1.76 -9.79
CA ASP A 15 40.94 0.74 -10.28
C ASP A 15 39.59 0.93 -9.56
N SER A 16 38.49 0.75 -10.28
CA SER A 16 37.12 0.86 -9.75
C SER A 16 36.31 -0.33 -10.24
N ARG A 17 35.70 -1.07 -9.32
CA ARG A 17 34.86 -2.24 -9.63
C ARG A 17 33.54 -2.15 -8.87
N ASP A 18 32.45 -2.44 -9.55
CA ASP A 18 31.14 -2.59 -8.92
C ASP A 18 31.09 -3.93 -8.16
N VAL A 19 30.53 -3.91 -6.95
CA VAL A 19 30.28 -5.07 -6.08
C VAL A 19 28.83 -4.99 -5.59
N ASP A 20 28.25 -6.12 -5.17
CA ASP A 20 26.80 -6.22 -4.86
C ASP A 20 26.26 -5.11 -3.92
N ASP A 21 27.08 -4.61 -2.99
CA ASP A 21 26.72 -3.62 -1.98
C ASP A 21 27.52 -2.29 -2.09
N GLY A 22 28.04 -1.97 -3.29
CA GLY A 22 28.71 -0.69 -3.52
C GLY A 22 29.82 -0.70 -4.57
N ILE A 23 30.77 0.22 -4.44
CA ILE A 23 31.91 0.36 -5.35
C ILE A 23 33.20 0.13 -4.59
N ARG A 24 33.98 -0.85 -5.03
CA ARG A 24 35.34 -1.07 -4.55
C ARG A 24 36.31 -0.24 -5.37
N ARG A 25 37.05 0.67 -4.73
CA ARG A 25 38.10 1.46 -5.38
C ARG A 25 39.48 1.15 -4.84
N ARG A 26 40.44 0.87 -5.72
CA ARG A 26 41.86 0.80 -5.37
C ARG A 26 42.48 2.17 -5.53
N ARG A 27 43.05 2.70 -4.46
CA ARG A 27 43.65 4.03 -4.39
C ARG A 27 45.15 3.94 -4.12
N GLU A 28 45.90 4.91 -4.60
CA GLU A 28 47.33 5.10 -4.35
C GLU A 28 47.55 6.44 -3.66
N CYS A 29 48.32 6.46 -2.57
CA CYS A 29 48.66 7.69 -1.87
C CYS A 29 49.66 8.52 -2.67
N THR A 30 49.41 9.82 -2.81
CA THR A 30 50.31 10.75 -3.52
C THR A 30 51.59 11.06 -2.75
N GLN A 31 51.62 10.86 -1.43
CA GLN A 31 52.79 11.13 -0.58
C GLN A 31 53.70 9.90 -0.39
N CYS A 32 53.14 8.75 0.00
CA CYS A 32 53.94 7.56 0.30
C CYS A 32 53.92 6.48 -0.78
N GLY A 33 53.15 6.66 -1.87
CA GLY A 33 53.05 5.70 -2.97
C GLY A 33 52.35 4.37 -2.63
N LEU A 34 51.97 4.17 -1.37
CA LEU A 34 51.31 2.93 -0.93
C LEU A 34 49.87 2.85 -1.44
N ARG A 35 49.45 1.63 -1.78
CA ARG A 35 48.13 1.33 -2.31
C ARG A 35 47.21 0.79 -1.23
N PHE A 36 45.96 1.24 -1.25
CA PHE A 36 44.92 0.77 -0.34
C PHE A 36 43.58 0.63 -1.07
N THR A 37 42.64 -0.09 -0.47
CA THR A 37 41.29 -0.31 -1.04
C THR A 37 40.27 0.42 -0.18
N THR A 38 39.37 1.17 -0.81
CA THR A 38 38.19 1.76 -0.17
C THR A 38 36.93 1.11 -0.70
N TYR A 39 35.96 0.88 0.18
CA TYR A 39 34.62 0.47 -0.20
C TYR A 39 33.71 1.67 -0.02
N GLU A 40 33.13 2.14 -1.13
CA GLU A 40 32.12 3.19 -1.14
C GLU A 40 30.77 2.49 -1.17
N ARG A 41 29.94 2.74 -0.15
CA ARG A 41 28.59 2.19 -0.06
C ARG A 41 27.59 3.34 -0.14
N ILE A 42 26.40 3.05 -0.65
CA ILE A 42 25.30 4.00 -0.59
C ILE A 42 24.91 4.15 0.88
N GLN A 43 25.07 5.35 1.43
CA GLN A 43 24.60 5.64 2.78
C GLN A 43 23.11 5.97 2.68
N THR A 44 22.26 4.95 2.84
CA THR A 44 20.81 5.17 2.96
C THR A 44 20.56 5.94 4.25
N THR A 45 20.10 7.19 4.13
CA THR A 45 19.68 7.95 5.30
C THR A 45 18.48 7.24 5.92
N ALA A 46 18.56 6.92 7.22
CA ALA A 46 17.44 6.31 7.94
C ALA A 46 16.22 7.24 7.82
N LEU A 47 15.13 6.71 7.29
CA LEU A 47 13.89 7.46 7.11
C LEU A 47 13.11 7.46 8.43
N TRP A 48 12.85 8.64 8.96
CA TRP A 48 12.06 8.81 10.18
C TRP A 48 10.62 9.17 9.85
N VAL A 49 9.69 8.58 10.59
CA VAL A 49 8.26 8.82 10.48
C VAL A 49 7.79 9.64 11.68
N ILE A 50 7.20 10.80 11.42
CA ILE A 50 6.57 11.64 12.44
C ILE A 50 5.12 11.19 12.60
N LYS A 51 4.80 10.60 13.75
CA LYS A 51 3.47 10.14 14.14
C LYS A 51 2.57 11.35 14.50
N ARG A 52 1.24 11.14 14.60
CA ARG A 52 0.27 12.24 14.86
C ARG A 52 0.46 12.90 16.23
N ASP A 53 0.91 12.13 17.20
CA ASP A 53 1.29 12.56 18.55
C ASP A 53 2.66 13.27 18.58
N GLY A 54 3.30 13.47 17.42
CA GLY A 54 4.61 14.09 17.30
C GLY A 54 5.78 13.14 17.58
N ARG A 55 5.52 11.88 17.96
CA ARG A 55 6.56 10.88 18.18
C ARG A 55 7.30 10.58 16.87
N ARG A 56 8.62 10.39 16.96
CA ARG A 56 9.46 9.94 15.85
C ARG A 56 9.72 8.45 15.97
N GLU A 57 9.46 7.72 14.90
CA GLU A 57 9.77 6.30 14.79
C GLU A 57 10.53 6.07 13.48
N GLU A 58 11.50 5.16 13.48
CA GLU A 58 12.14 4.76 12.24
C GLU A 58 11.13 4.04 11.33
N PHE A 59 11.20 4.32 10.03
CA PHE A 59 10.35 3.66 9.05
C PHE A 59 10.66 2.16 9.04
N ASN A 60 9.63 1.35 9.28
CA ASN A 60 9.73 -0.09 9.28
C ASN A 60 8.78 -0.66 8.21
N LYS A 61 9.38 -1.33 7.21
CA LYS A 61 8.67 -1.93 6.08
C LYS A 61 7.72 -3.04 6.53
N GLU A 62 8.15 -3.90 7.44
CA GLU A 62 7.38 -5.03 7.96
C GLU A 62 6.11 -4.55 8.69
N LYS A 63 6.17 -3.42 9.39
CA LYS A 63 5.05 -2.78 10.07
C LYS A 63 4.01 -2.29 9.07
N LEU A 64 4.46 -1.65 7.98
CA LEU A 64 3.57 -1.21 6.89
C LEU A 64 2.92 -2.42 6.20
N LEU A 65 3.71 -3.44 5.90
CA LEU A 65 3.25 -4.68 5.26
C LEU A 65 2.20 -5.40 6.10
N SER A 66 2.44 -5.51 7.42
CA SER A 66 1.50 -6.14 8.35
C SER A 66 0.18 -5.38 8.43
N GLY A 67 0.23 -4.04 8.46
CA GLY A 67 -0.97 -3.19 8.43
C GLY A 67 -1.79 -3.35 7.14
N LEU A 68 -1.12 -3.43 6.00
CA LEU A 68 -1.77 -3.67 4.71
C LEU A 68 -2.38 -5.06 4.59
N ARG A 69 -1.68 -6.09 5.07
CA ARG A 69 -2.21 -7.48 5.10
C ARG A 69 -3.49 -7.57 5.91
N LEU A 70 -3.56 -6.85 7.04
CA LEU A 70 -4.77 -6.79 7.85
C LEU A 70 -5.93 -6.09 7.10
N ALA A 71 -5.66 -4.97 6.44
CA ALA A 71 -6.68 -4.27 5.65
C ALA A 71 -7.20 -5.12 4.48
N CYS A 72 -6.30 -5.84 3.81
CA CYS A 72 -6.58 -6.71 2.67
C CYS A 72 -7.07 -8.12 3.06
N ALA A 73 -7.29 -8.41 4.34
CA ALA A 73 -7.63 -9.75 4.80
C ALA A 73 -8.89 -10.31 4.10
N LYS A 74 -8.81 -11.57 3.67
CA LYS A 74 -9.89 -12.31 2.98
C LYS A 74 -10.33 -11.70 1.64
N ARG A 75 -9.47 -10.90 0.99
CA ARG A 75 -9.69 -10.40 -0.39
C ARG A 75 -8.93 -11.28 -1.39
N PRO A 76 -9.52 -11.60 -2.55
CA PRO A 76 -8.80 -12.26 -3.64
C PRO A 76 -7.89 -11.25 -4.33
N LEU A 77 -6.66 -11.09 -3.83
CA LEU A 77 -5.64 -10.23 -4.45
C LEU A 77 -4.61 -11.07 -5.21
N PRO A 78 -4.02 -10.54 -6.29
CA PRO A 78 -2.90 -11.19 -6.96
C PRO A 78 -1.76 -11.45 -5.98
N ALA A 79 -1.10 -12.60 -6.12
CA ALA A 79 0.05 -12.94 -5.29
C ALA A 79 1.13 -11.85 -5.40
N GLY A 80 1.62 -11.38 -4.26
CA GLY A 80 2.62 -10.31 -4.18
C GLY A 80 2.09 -8.89 -4.44
N ALA A 81 0.79 -8.68 -4.68
CA ALA A 81 0.26 -7.34 -4.92
C ALA A 81 0.51 -6.38 -3.73
N ILE A 82 0.41 -6.89 -2.51
CA ILE A 82 0.66 -6.09 -1.30
C ILE A 82 2.15 -5.77 -1.17
N ASP A 83 3.03 -6.74 -1.42
CA ASP A 83 4.47 -6.56 -1.33
C ASP A 83 4.95 -5.52 -2.35
N ARG A 84 4.42 -5.55 -3.59
CA ARG A 84 4.68 -4.53 -4.63
C ARG A 84 4.23 -3.13 -4.19
N VAL A 85 3.03 -3.01 -3.62
CA VAL A 85 2.53 -1.72 -3.10
C VAL A 85 3.48 -1.15 -2.04
N VAL A 86 4.00 -2.00 -1.15
CA VAL A 86 4.97 -1.58 -0.12
C VAL A 86 6.29 -1.13 -0.74
N GLU A 87 6.83 -1.89 -1.69
CA GLU A 87 8.07 -1.53 -2.41
C GLU A 87 7.94 -0.21 -3.17
N GLU A 88 6.81 0.03 -3.82
CA GLU A 88 6.54 1.29 -4.51
C GLU A 88 6.48 2.47 -3.55
N ILE A 89 5.85 2.30 -2.37
CA ILE A 89 5.79 3.35 -1.34
C ILE A 89 7.20 3.62 -0.79
N GLU A 90 7.95 2.57 -0.46
CA GLU A 90 9.33 2.67 0.02
C GLU A 90 10.22 3.40 -0.99
N GLY A 91 10.15 3.03 -2.26
CA GLY A 91 10.88 3.71 -3.33
C GLY A 91 10.46 5.16 -3.51
N GLU A 92 9.18 5.49 -3.36
CA GLU A 92 8.70 6.88 -3.40
C GLU A 92 9.21 7.69 -2.21
N LEU A 93 9.18 7.12 -1.00
CA LEU A 93 9.71 7.75 0.21
C LEU A 93 11.21 8.03 0.09
N GLN A 94 11.98 7.10 -0.48
CA GLN A 94 13.40 7.33 -0.76
C GLN A 94 13.61 8.43 -1.81
N ARG A 95 12.81 8.46 -2.88
CA ARG A 95 12.89 9.50 -3.92
C ARG A 95 12.54 10.90 -3.41
N LEU A 96 11.73 11.02 -2.36
CA LEU A 96 11.47 12.32 -1.72
C LEU A 96 12.74 12.94 -1.12
N GLY A 97 13.78 12.15 -0.84
CA GLY A 97 15.06 12.64 -0.31
C GLY A 97 14.96 13.32 1.06
N ARG A 98 13.88 13.05 1.80
CA ARG A 98 13.64 13.64 3.13
C ARG A 98 14.08 12.67 4.22
N ALA A 99 14.80 13.18 5.22
CA ALA A 99 15.14 12.40 6.40
C ALA A 99 13.93 12.12 7.31
N GLU A 100 12.94 13.02 7.32
CA GLU A 100 11.74 12.91 8.13
C GLU A 100 10.47 13.07 7.27
N VAL A 101 9.50 12.17 7.44
CA VAL A 101 8.23 12.16 6.71
C VAL A 101 7.05 12.05 7.68
N PRO A 102 6.01 12.89 7.56
CA PRO A 102 4.80 12.73 8.34
C PRO A 102 4.09 11.40 8.04
N SER A 103 3.57 10.76 9.07
CA SER A 103 2.72 9.57 8.94
C SER A 103 1.46 9.83 8.10
N ALA A 104 1.00 11.10 8.03
CA ALA A 104 0.00 11.63 7.09
C ALA A 104 0.30 11.21 5.64
N THR A 105 1.49 11.54 5.18
CA THR A 105 1.95 11.33 3.80
C THR A 105 1.98 9.84 3.45
N ILE A 106 2.51 9.00 4.34
CA ILE A 106 2.52 7.54 4.13
C ILE A 106 1.10 6.98 4.03
N GLY A 107 0.18 7.44 4.89
CA GLY A 107 -1.21 7.03 4.85
C GLY A 107 -1.92 7.40 3.55
N GLU A 108 -1.67 8.60 3.03
CA GLU A 108 -2.19 9.04 1.72
C GLU A 108 -1.66 8.21 0.56
N MET A 109 -0.34 7.95 0.54
CA MET A 109 0.30 7.09 -0.46
C MET A 109 -0.30 5.68 -0.47
N VAL A 110 -0.56 5.12 0.72
CA VAL A 110 -1.24 3.82 0.88
C VAL A 110 -2.67 3.88 0.35
N MET A 111 -3.44 4.90 0.76
CA MET A 111 -4.82 5.07 0.35
C MET A 111 -4.99 5.15 -1.17
N GLN A 112 -4.11 5.89 -1.85
CA GLN A 112 -4.12 6.01 -3.30
C GLN A 112 -3.90 4.66 -4.00
N ARG A 113 -2.91 3.88 -3.54
CA ARG A 113 -2.61 2.55 -4.09
C ARG A 113 -3.72 1.54 -3.80
N LEU A 114 -4.25 1.53 -2.58
CA LEU A 114 -5.36 0.67 -2.21
C LEU A 114 -6.64 1.00 -2.98
N LYS A 115 -6.92 2.28 -3.28
CA LYS A 115 -8.08 2.67 -4.07
C LYS A 115 -8.05 2.07 -5.48
N ALA A 116 -6.87 1.94 -6.08
CA ALA A 116 -6.69 1.29 -7.38
C ALA A 116 -6.71 -0.24 -7.27
N LEU A 117 -6.25 -0.80 -6.16
CA LEU A 117 -6.14 -2.25 -5.97
C LEU A 117 -7.46 -2.91 -5.54
N ASP A 118 -8.08 -2.43 -4.46
CA ASP A 118 -9.31 -2.97 -3.92
C ASP A 118 -10.07 -1.95 -3.06
N ARG A 119 -11.30 -1.65 -3.47
CA ARG A 119 -12.14 -0.63 -2.84
C ARG A 119 -12.55 -0.97 -1.40
N VAL A 120 -12.66 -2.26 -1.06
CA VAL A 120 -13.01 -2.71 0.31
C VAL A 120 -11.81 -2.60 1.24
N ALA A 121 -10.62 -2.99 0.78
CA ALA A 121 -9.36 -2.82 1.48
C ALA A 121 -9.07 -1.33 1.74
N TYR A 122 -9.32 -0.48 0.74
CA TYR A 122 -9.27 0.98 0.90
C TYR A 122 -10.17 1.46 2.04
N ILE A 123 -11.45 1.05 2.05
CA ILE A 123 -12.41 1.46 3.10
C ILE A 123 -11.93 1.01 4.49
N ARG A 124 -11.48 -0.25 4.62
CA ARG A 124 -10.99 -0.77 5.91
C ARG A 124 -9.75 -0.02 6.38
N PHE A 125 -8.80 0.22 5.49
CA PHE A 125 -7.61 1.00 5.84
C PHE A 125 -8.00 2.42 6.26
N ALA A 126 -8.90 3.06 5.51
CA ALA A 126 -9.39 4.40 5.81
C ALA A 126 -10.11 4.47 7.18
N SER A 127 -10.82 3.42 7.60
CA SER A 127 -11.49 3.38 8.92
C SER A 127 -10.54 3.34 10.11
N VAL A 128 -9.33 2.79 9.95
CA VAL A 128 -8.32 2.78 11.01
C VAL A 128 -7.49 4.06 10.95
N TYR A 129 -7.30 4.59 9.75
CA TYR A 129 -6.46 5.75 9.55
C TYR A 129 -7.19 7.05 9.84
N ARG A 130 -8.43 7.26 9.41
CA ARG A 130 -9.18 8.48 9.73
C ARG A 130 -10.06 8.20 10.94
N ASP A 131 -9.88 8.95 12.02
CA ASP A 131 -10.93 9.10 13.03
C ASP A 131 -12.16 9.64 12.30
N PHE A 132 -13.29 8.98 12.46
CA PHE A 132 -14.54 9.19 11.70
C PHE A 132 -15.11 10.59 11.94
N ALA A 133 -14.53 11.62 11.32
CA ALA A 133 -15.10 12.97 11.29
C ALA A 133 -15.97 13.20 10.05
N ASP A 134 -16.00 12.26 9.09
CA ASP A 134 -16.64 12.49 7.80
C ASP A 134 -17.48 11.29 7.36
N VAL A 135 -18.62 11.12 8.04
CA VAL A 135 -19.66 10.14 7.70
C VAL A 135 -20.20 10.39 6.28
N GLU A 136 -20.18 11.64 5.81
CA GLU A 136 -20.66 12.04 4.48
C GLU A 136 -19.76 11.55 3.34
N LEU A 137 -18.44 11.59 3.52
CA LEU A 137 -17.49 11.06 2.53
C LEU A 137 -17.59 9.53 2.43
N PHE A 138 -17.85 8.84 3.55
CA PHE A 138 -18.10 7.40 3.56
C PHE A 138 -19.43 7.03 2.90
N THR A 139 -20.53 7.72 3.24
CA THR A 139 -21.83 7.48 2.59
C THR A 139 -21.77 7.78 1.11
N LYS A 140 -21.14 8.88 0.66
CA LYS A 140 -20.94 9.15 -0.77
C LYS A 140 -20.12 8.06 -1.46
N ALA A 141 -19.08 7.53 -0.82
CA ALA A 141 -18.27 6.45 -1.39
C ALA A 141 -19.04 5.12 -1.47
N VAL A 142 -19.93 4.85 -0.52
CA VAL A 142 -20.83 3.67 -0.49
C VAL A 142 -22.02 3.82 -1.45
N GLU A 143 -22.61 5.00 -1.57
CA GLU A 143 -23.66 5.29 -2.55
C GLU A 143 -23.12 5.24 -3.98
N ALA A 144 -21.89 5.73 -4.20
CA ALA A 144 -21.18 5.54 -5.46
C ALA A 144 -20.77 4.08 -5.70
N LEU A 145 -20.83 3.18 -4.71
CA LEU A 145 -20.66 1.73 -4.90
C LEU A 145 -21.98 1.09 -5.31
N GLY A 146 -23.08 1.47 -4.65
CA GLY A 146 -24.41 0.91 -4.90
C GLY A 146 -25.04 1.30 -6.23
N ARG A 147 -24.42 2.24 -6.98
CA ARG A 147 -24.89 2.73 -8.27
C ARG A 147 -24.26 2.07 -9.50
N GLU A 148 -23.32 1.15 -9.34
CA GLU A 148 -23.00 0.24 -10.44
C GLU A 148 -24.25 -0.63 -10.68
N PRO A 149 -24.85 -0.61 -11.89
CA PRO A 149 -25.96 -1.50 -12.17
C PRO A 149 -25.42 -2.91 -11.96
N ALA A 150 -25.99 -3.62 -10.99
CA ALA A 150 -25.76 -5.04 -10.83
C ALA A 150 -25.85 -5.66 -12.22
N ALA A 151 -24.73 -6.19 -12.72
CA ALA A 151 -24.73 -6.93 -13.97
C ALA A 151 -25.85 -7.95 -13.86
N ARG A 152 -26.87 -7.82 -14.72
CA ARG A 152 -28.04 -8.70 -14.70
C ARG A 152 -27.50 -10.14 -14.70
N PRO A 153 -27.92 -11.00 -13.76
CA PRO A 153 -27.54 -12.40 -13.85
C PRO A 153 -27.99 -12.91 -15.22
N SER A 154 -27.06 -13.47 -15.99
CA SER A 154 -27.37 -14.06 -17.30
C SER A 154 -28.46 -15.12 -17.11
N GLU A 155 -29.51 -15.07 -17.93
CA GLU A 155 -30.70 -15.94 -17.90
C GLU A 155 -30.44 -17.46 -17.93
N ASN A 156 -29.18 -17.90 -18.06
CA ASN A 156 -28.79 -19.31 -18.22
C ASN A 156 -28.00 -19.91 -17.05
N GLN A 157 -28.13 -19.41 -15.81
CA GLN A 157 -27.63 -20.13 -14.64
C GLN A 157 -28.72 -21.04 -14.05
N PRO A 158 -28.64 -22.38 -14.23
CA PRO A 158 -29.52 -23.28 -13.50
C PRO A 158 -29.24 -23.18 -11.99
N SER A 159 -30.30 -23.10 -11.19
CA SER A 159 -30.23 -23.01 -9.74
C SER A 159 -29.65 -24.29 -9.14
N LEU A 160 -28.56 -24.17 -8.38
CA LEU A 160 -27.91 -25.29 -7.66
C LEU A 160 -28.68 -25.78 -6.42
N PHE A 161 -29.83 -25.18 -6.10
CA PHE A 161 -30.70 -25.59 -5.01
C PHE A 161 -31.96 -26.26 -5.57
N PRO A 162 -32.27 -27.51 -5.19
CA PRO A 162 -33.58 -28.07 -5.44
C PRO A 162 -34.61 -27.21 -4.70
N LEU A 163 -35.57 -26.64 -5.42
CA LEU A 163 -36.74 -26.02 -4.79
C LEU A 163 -37.57 -27.16 -4.21
N ASP A 164 -37.54 -27.32 -2.89
CA ASP A 164 -38.51 -28.14 -2.18
C ASP A 164 -39.91 -27.54 -2.43
N ASN A 165 -40.62 -28.15 -3.38
CA ASN A 165 -42.04 -27.92 -3.64
C ASN A 165 -42.83 -28.37 -2.41
N GLY A 166 -43.19 -27.44 -1.53
CA GLY A 166 -43.91 -27.86 -0.33
C GLY A 166 -44.43 -26.82 0.64
N LEU A 167 -44.67 -25.55 0.25
CA LEU A 167 -45.48 -24.64 1.07
C LEU A 167 -46.43 -23.83 0.18
N THR A 168 -47.67 -24.29 0.12
CA THR A 168 -48.82 -23.62 -0.49
C THR A 168 -49.00 -22.22 0.09
N ARG A 169 -48.88 -21.18 -0.74
CA ARG A 169 -49.29 -19.82 -0.38
C ARG A 169 -50.82 -19.78 -0.34
N PRO A 170 -51.48 -19.28 0.73
CA PRO A 170 -52.93 -19.18 0.75
C PRO A 170 -53.40 -18.14 -0.27
N ALA A 171 -54.40 -18.52 -1.07
CA ALA A 171 -55.01 -17.68 -2.10
C ALA A 171 -55.68 -16.44 -1.47
N GLY A 172 -55.25 -15.25 -1.89
CA GLY A 172 -55.87 -13.99 -1.53
C GLY A 172 -57.31 -13.91 -2.03
N THR A 173 -58.23 -13.53 -1.15
CA THR A 173 -59.65 -13.33 -1.44
C THR A 173 -59.85 -12.12 -2.36
N ALA A 174 -60.42 -12.37 -3.54
CA ALA A 174 -60.81 -11.34 -4.50
C ALA A 174 -62.03 -10.54 -3.99
N ARG A 175 -61.82 -9.28 -3.58
CA ARG A 175 -62.92 -8.32 -3.38
C ARG A 175 -63.48 -7.90 -4.74
N ARG A 176 -64.61 -8.49 -5.15
CA ARG A 176 -65.41 -8.08 -6.30
C ARG A 176 -65.99 -6.66 -6.07
N ARG A 177 -65.67 -5.74 -6.99
CA ARG A 177 -66.40 -4.46 -7.16
C ARG A 177 -67.84 -4.76 -7.59
N ARG A 178 -68.83 -4.35 -6.80
CA ARG A 178 -70.24 -4.27 -7.21
C ARG A 178 -70.46 -2.95 -7.98
N LYS A 179 -70.79 -3.06 -9.27
CA LYS A 179 -71.54 -2.05 -10.02
C LYS A 179 -72.98 -2.05 -9.50
N GLN A 180 -73.53 -0.88 -9.19
CA GLN A 180 -74.97 -0.64 -9.24
C GLN A 180 -75.21 0.63 -10.07
N VAL A 181 -76.02 0.44 -11.11
CA VAL A 181 -76.70 1.45 -11.91
C VAL A 181 -78.19 1.20 -11.61
N GLY A 182 -78.92 2.28 -11.30
CA GLY A 182 -80.33 2.27 -10.91
C GLY A 182 -80.60 3.46 -10.02
#